data_AF-A0ABD3P7F4-F1
#
_entry.id   AF-A0ABD3P7F4-F1
#
_cell.length_a   1.000
_cell.length_b   1.000
_cell.length_c   1.000
_cell.angle_alpha   90.00
_cell.angle_beta   90.00
_cell.angle_gamma   90.00
#
_symmetry.space_group_name_H-M   'P 1'
#
loop_
_entity.id
_entity.type
_entity.pdbx_description
1 polymer ?
#
loop_
_entity_poly.entity_id
_entity_poly.type
_entity_poly.pdbx_seq_one_letter_code
_entity_poly.pdbx_strand_id
1 'polypeptide(L)'
;MKHHRSAAALAALLFVQSSSALAIKSHQIAFSSLSPHPISRTALTASTIDELPSDTTVEDPETLLTSRNRLVALASTLSSNSATGRFISRPADKIKLQKTINELESLSGSMGPKERDLMIGDWTLLVTAYVANSDVRRRFGDTEQTNSWLGKGRSGISLFGRDGLSLDPLQKTIRKSIEVTQRIRDMDNNGEINRVDNVIEFTPLDTLSDVIPKESPLAFLAELNVNPLQVKKGKAVLIHKAEVESVAPVLRTKISWTSSVLNVAGTSQFFEPDGSDVFGVNNLLGEFLNTGTFETPYIDEDIRISRTRGPVFEQLRVFVRKGSDVMHNDIIDSIEAELRVEEEMEVGASTARAESRVQKLVDAAQDIGGAVSSIGKDVRSAVEKDLEVVSDALGDAMDNVVNKVQDVVEEDLKDLSKSIEGVQKSLQGEGELRDAVANVTKAVAKVPQDVRNAVKNDAAVVNDSVGEALDTMVKDVQDVVEDDLKKLDASVSDVRDVLLGENEDDGTSDEKKQ
;
A
#
# COMPACT_ATOMS: atom_id res chain seq x y z
N MET A 1 3.39 16.33 38.20
CA MET A 1 4.42 16.43 37.12
C MET A 1 4.86 15.10 36.50
N LYS A 2 4.91 13.95 37.21
CA LYS A 2 5.33 12.66 36.62
C LYS A 2 4.29 11.97 35.71
N HIS A 3 3.00 12.27 35.85
CA HIS A 3 1.95 11.63 35.02
C HIS A 3 1.71 12.29 33.64
N HIS A 4 2.25 13.48 33.36
CA HIS A 4 1.92 14.22 32.14
C HIS A 4 2.89 14.01 30.97
N ARG A 5 4.11 13.53 31.23
CA ARG A 5 5.03 13.08 30.17
C ARG A 5 4.58 11.78 29.49
N SER A 6 3.68 11.03 30.13
CA SER A 6 3.19 9.75 29.64
C SER A 6 2.22 9.90 28.45
N ALA A 7 1.44 10.98 28.38
CA ALA A 7 0.42 11.16 27.34
C ALA A 7 1.03 11.53 25.97
N ALA A 8 2.02 12.43 25.95
CA ALA A 8 2.75 12.79 24.74
C ALA A 8 3.58 11.60 24.20
N ALA A 9 4.16 10.80 25.10
CA ALA A 9 4.85 9.57 24.73
C ALA A 9 3.89 8.50 24.17
N LEU A 10 2.67 8.38 24.71
CA LEU A 10 1.66 7.42 24.21
C LEU A 10 1.15 7.79 22.81
N ALA A 11 0.93 9.08 22.54
CA ALA A 11 0.53 9.58 21.22
C ALA A 11 1.63 9.36 20.17
N ALA A 12 2.90 9.59 20.52
CA ALA A 12 4.04 9.29 19.65
C ALA A 12 4.21 7.77 19.41
N LEU A 13 3.98 6.93 20.43
CA LEU A 13 4.07 5.47 20.32
C LEU A 13 2.98 4.88 19.41
N LEU A 14 1.73 5.39 19.51
CA LEU A 14 0.61 4.98 18.65
C LEU A 14 0.85 5.37 17.17
N PHE A 15 1.50 6.50 16.92
CA PHE A 15 1.85 6.94 15.56
C PHE A 15 2.98 6.10 14.93
N VAL A 16 3.97 5.69 15.73
CA VAL A 16 5.08 4.80 15.29
C VAL A 16 4.61 3.36 15.04
N GLN A 17 3.69 2.84 15.86
CA GLN A 17 3.12 1.50 15.66
C GLN A 17 2.24 1.42 14.39
N SER A 18 1.49 2.47 14.07
CA SER A 18 0.72 2.56 12.81
C SER A 18 1.64 2.56 11.57
N SER A 19 2.83 3.16 11.67
CA SER A 19 3.80 3.21 10.56
C SER A 19 4.56 1.88 10.36
N SER A 20 4.68 1.07 11.42
CA SER A 20 5.38 -0.23 11.38
C SER A 20 4.52 -1.35 10.78
N ALA A 21 3.19 -1.19 10.78
CA ALA A 21 2.24 -2.15 10.19
C ALA A 21 2.24 -2.13 8.64
N LEU A 22 2.92 -1.15 8.01
CA LEU A 22 3.07 -1.08 6.55
C LEU A 22 4.38 -1.73 6.05
N ALA A 23 5.18 -2.35 6.91
CA ALA A 23 6.35 -3.14 6.55
C ALA A 23 5.94 -4.59 6.20
N ILE A 24 5.49 -4.77 4.96
CA ILE A 24 5.19 -6.07 4.38
C ILE A 24 6.46 -6.94 4.37
N LYS A 25 6.35 -8.16 4.90
CA LYS A 25 7.32 -9.27 4.79
C LYS A 25 7.79 -9.43 3.33
N SER A 26 9.02 -9.02 3.02
CA SER A 26 9.74 -9.48 1.85
C SER A 26 10.47 -10.78 2.20
N HIS A 27 10.05 -11.88 1.58
CA HIS A 27 10.82 -13.13 1.61
C HIS A 27 12.10 -12.93 0.78
N GLN A 28 13.25 -12.99 1.45
CA GLN A 28 14.56 -13.07 0.82
C GLN A 28 14.78 -14.50 0.31
N ILE A 29 14.91 -14.65 -1.02
CA ILE A 29 15.58 -15.81 -1.61
C ILE A 29 17.08 -15.49 -1.63
N ALA A 30 17.85 -16.21 -0.82
CA ALA A 30 19.30 -16.10 -0.77
C ALA A 30 19.90 -16.62 -2.08
N PHE A 31 20.57 -15.76 -2.84
CA PHE A 31 21.49 -16.18 -3.91
C PHE A 31 22.89 -16.29 -3.34
N SER A 32 23.38 -17.52 -3.27
CA SER A 32 24.76 -17.87 -2.95
C SER A 32 25.72 -17.34 -4.00
N SER A 33 26.82 -16.76 -3.52
CA SER A 33 27.94 -16.25 -4.29
C SER A 33 28.56 -17.32 -5.18
N LEU A 34 28.61 -17.07 -6.49
CA LEU A 34 29.51 -17.76 -7.41
C LEU A 34 30.60 -16.78 -7.86
N SER A 35 31.83 -17.22 -7.65
CA SER A 35 33.09 -16.52 -7.89
C SER A 35 33.28 -16.09 -9.35
N PRO A 36 34.03 -15.01 -9.63
CA PRO A 36 34.27 -14.55 -10.99
C PRO A 36 35.27 -15.45 -11.72
N HIS A 37 34.89 -15.96 -12.90
CA HIS A 37 35.84 -16.50 -13.87
C HIS A 37 36.40 -15.37 -14.74
N PRO A 38 37.72 -15.33 -15.01
CA PRO A 38 38.31 -14.36 -15.91
C PRO A 38 37.98 -14.74 -17.36
N ILE A 39 37.18 -13.91 -18.04
CA ILE A 39 36.99 -14.03 -19.49
C ILE A 39 38.15 -13.32 -20.18
N SER A 40 38.96 -14.12 -20.89
CA SER A 40 40.05 -13.68 -21.75
C SER A 40 39.56 -12.67 -22.79
N ARG A 41 40.32 -11.57 -22.92
CA ARG A 41 40.24 -10.60 -24.01
C ARG A 41 40.64 -11.26 -25.32
N THR A 42 39.70 -11.34 -26.26
CA THR A 42 40.01 -11.54 -27.68
C THR A 42 39.95 -10.19 -28.36
N ALA A 43 41.11 -9.71 -28.81
CA ALA A 43 41.21 -8.55 -29.67
C ALA A 43 40.54 -8.86 -31.02
N LEU A 44 39.48 -8.13 -31.34
CA LEU A 44 38.91 -8.09 -32.67
C LEU A 44 39.34 -6.79 -33.36
N THR A 45 39.95 -7.03 -34.50
CA THR A 45 40.57 -6.11 -35.45
C THR A 45 39.57 -5.10 -36.01
N ALA A 46 40.07 -3.88 -36.21
CA ALA A 46 39.41 -2.77 -36.87
C ALA A 46 38.77 -3.19 -38.20
N SER A 47 37.44 -3.08 -38.25
CA SER A 47 36.64 -3.07 -39.48
C SER A 47 36.21 -1.63 -39.72
N THR A 48 36.46 -1.19 -40.95
CA THR A 48 36.14 0.08 -41.58
C THR A 48 34.82 0.69 -41.10
N ILE A 49 34.90 1.92 -40.61
CA ILE A 49 33.77 2.78 -40.25
C ILE A 49 33.08 3.17 -41.56
N ASP A 50 31.92 2.57 -41.81
CA ASP A 50 30.93 3.05 -42.74
C ASP A 50 30.15 4.17 -42.01
N GLU A 51 30.07 5.35 -42.63
CA GLU A 51 29.36 6.52 -42.08
C GLU A 51 27.88 6.20 -41.92
N LEU A 52 27.48 5.79 -40.72
CA LEU A 52 26.08 5.82 -40.30
C LEU A 52 25.58 7.26 -40.41
N PRO A 53 24.49 7.52 -41.15
CA PRO A 53 23.89 8.86 -41.14
C PRO A 53 23.49 9.17 -39.70
N SER A 54 24.16 10.15 -39.12
CA SER A 54 23.77 10.79 -37.87
C SER A 54 22.51 11.60 -38.12
N ASP A 55 21.41 10.91 -38.40
CA ASP A 55 20.06 11.48 -38.41
C ASP A 55 19.61 11.57 -36.95
N THR A 56 20.34 12.38 -36.17
CA THR A 56 19.82 12.94 -34.94
C THR A 56 18.74 13.91 -35.38
N THR A 57 17.53 13.42 -35.62
CA THR A 57 16.33 14.23 -35.68
C THR A 57 16.37 15.13 -34.46
N VAL A 58 16.68 16.41 -34.70
CA VAL A 58 16.64 17.44 -33.67
C VAL A 58 15.20 17.45 -33.19
N GLU A 59 14.97 16.88 -32.02
CA GLU A 59 13.66 16.85 -31.39
C GLU A 59 13.18 18.30 -31.28
N ASP A 60 12.01 18.56 -31.86
CA ASP A 60 11.43 19.90 -31.87
C ASP A 60 11.14 20.32 -30.41
N PRO A 61 11.82 21.35 -29.88
CA PRO A 61 11.65 21.77 -28.49
C PRO A 61 10.21 22.14 -28.15
N GLU A 62 9.40 22.55 -29.14
CA GLU A 62 7.98 22.83 -28.95
C GLU A 62 7.18 21.57 -28.64
N THR A 63 7.52 20.43 -29.26
CA THR A 63 6.83 19.14 -29.00
C THR A 63 7.12 18.63 -27.60
N LEU A 64 8.37 18.75 -27.14
CA LEU A 64 8.77 18.39 -25.78
C LEU A 64 8.04 19.26 -24.75
N LEU A 65 8.00 20.57 -24.98
CA LEU A 65 7.30 21.53 -24.12
C LEU A 65 5.80 21.25 -24.05
N THR A 66 5.18 20.92 -25.18
CA THR A 66 3.76 20.58 -25.27
C THR A 66 3.45 19.29 -24.51
N SER A 67 4.25 18.23 -24.72
CA SER A 67 4.11 16.96 -24.00
C SER A 67 4.29 17.13 -22.49
N ARG A 68 5.27 17.94 -22.08
CA ARG A 68 5.52 18.31 -20.69
C ARG A 68 4.31 19.01 -20.05
N ASN A 69 3.77 20.04 -20.72
CA ASN A 69 2.61 20.77 -20.20
C ASN A 69 1.37 19.89 -20.14
N ARG A 70 1.20 18.97 -21.12
CA ARG A 70 0.14 17.96 -21.10
C ARG A 70 0.26 17.03 -19.90
N LEU A 71 1.47 16.57 -19.57
CA LEU A 71 1.70 15.74 -18.39
C LEU A 71 1.31 16.46 -17.10
N VAL A 72 1.69 17.73 -16.94
CA VAL A 72 1.35 18.50 -15.73
C VAL A 72 -0.16 18.71 -15.61
N ALA A 73 -0.82 19.12 -16.69
CA ALA A 73 -2.26 19.29 -16.72
C ALA A 73 -2.98 17.98 -16.35
N LEU A 74 -2.62 16.88 -17.01
CA LEU A 74 -3.18 15.56 -16.70
C LEU A 74 -2.92 15.17 -15.24
N ALA A 75 -1.68 15.29 -14.75
CA ALA A 75 -1.33 14.94 -13.37
C ALA A 75 -2.11 15.77 -12.34
N SER A 76 -2.33 17.06 -12.61
CA SER A 76 -3.14 17.96 -11.78
C SER A 76 -4.62 17.54 -11.77
N THR A 77 -5.19 17.26 -12.95
CA THR A 77 -6.57 16.79 -13.10
C THR A 77 -6.77 15.44 -12.40
N LEU A 78 -5.87 14.48 -12.60
CA LEU A 78 -5.92 13.17 -11.95
C LEU A 78 -5.84 13.28 -10.42
N SER A 79 -4.93 14.12 -9.90
CA SER A 79 -4.82 14.36 -8.45
C SER A 79 -6.10 15.00 -7.88
N SER A 80 -6.71 15.94 -8.61
CA SER A 80 -7.93 16.64 -8.20
C SER A 80 -9.16 15.73 -8.22
N ASN A 81 -9.26 14.84 -9.21
CA ASN A 81 -10.39 13.92 -9.41
C ASN A 81 -10.25 12.62 -8.60
N SER A 82 -9.03 12.22 -8.24
CA SER A 82 -8.75 10.99 -7.50
C SER A 82 -9.33 11.01 -6.08
N ALA A 83 -9.99 9.92 -5.68
CA ALA A 83 -10.53 9.72 -4.33
C ALA A 83 -9.46 9.72 -3.22
N THR A 84 -8.21 9.52 -3.60
CA THR A 84 -7.06 9.44 -2.71
C THR A 84 -6.10 10.64 -2.90
N GLY A 85 -6.53 11.66 -3.65
CA GLY A 85 -5.76 12.87 -3.95
C GLY A 85 -4.55 12.57 -4.81
N ARG A 86 -3.38 13.05 -4.38
CA ARG A 86 -2.10 12.85 -5.08
C ARG A 86 -1.75 11.38 -5.30
N PHE A 87 -2.33 10.45 -4.53
CA PHE A 87 -2.15 9.01 -4.72
C PHE A 87 -3.22 8.50 -5.68
N ILE A 88 -2.86 8.05 -6.87
CA ILE A 88 -3.81 7.54 -7.86
C ILE A 88 -4.06 6.06 -7.60
N SER A 89 -5.33 5.73 -7.37
CA SER A 89 -5.79 4.36 -7.07
C SER A 89 -6.46 3.70 -8.28
N ARG A 90 -7.17 4.46 -9.12
CA ARG A 90 -7.93 3.94 -10.27
C ARG A 90 -7.01 3.37 -11.37
N PRO A 91 -7.24 2.13 -11.84
CA PRO A 91 -6.42 1.52 -12.89
C PRO A 91 -6.38 2.30 -14.21
N ALA A 92 -7.50 2.89 -14.64
CA ALA A 92 -7.55 3.68 -15.87
C ALA A 92 -6.64 4.92 -15.80
N ASP A 93 -6.77 5.70 -14.71
CA ASP A 93 -5.96 6.90 -14.45
C ASP A 93 -4.47 6.57 -14.36
N LYS A 94 -4.13 5.44 -13.73
CA LYS A 94 -2.77 4.92 -13.65
C LYS A 94 -2.17 4.65 -15.05
N ILE A 95 -2.95 4.03 -15.94
CA ILE A 95 -2.54 3.74 -17.32
C ILE A 95 -2.40 5.04 -18.11
N LYS A 96 -3.36 5.99 -17.99
CA LYS A 96 -3.29 7.31 -18.62
C LYS A 96 -2.00 8.03 -18.20
N LEU A 97 -1.73 8.11 -16.89
CA LEU A 97 -0.51 8.73 -16.35
C LEU A 97 0.77 8.04 -16.88
N GLN A 98 0.83 6.71 -16.84
CA GLN A 98 1.99 5.96 -17.33
C GLN A 98 2.23 6.19 -18.83
N LYS A 99 1.16 6.23 -19.64
CA LYS A 99 1.25 6.49 -21.09
C LYS A 99 1.85 7.86 -21.37
N THR A 100 1.32 8.92 -20.74
CA THR A 100 1.82 10.29 -20.94
C THR A 100 3.24 10.48 -20.42
N ILE A 101 3.62 9.80 -19.33
CA ILE A 101 5.01 9.77 -18.86
C ILE A 101 5.92 9.10 -19.91
N ASN A 102 5.53 7.93 -20.44
CA ASN A 102 6.32 7.24 -21.46
C ASN A 102 6.45 8.05 -22.75
N GLU A 103 5.40 8.76 -23.17
CA GLU A 103 5.43 9.68 -24.31
C GLU A 103 6.45 10.80 -24.08
N LEU A 104 6.43 11.46 -22.92
CA LEU A 104 7.41 12.48 -22.58
C LEU A 104 8.84 11.93 -22.53
N GLU A 105 9.04 10.78 -21.90
CA GLU A 105 10.35 10.12 -21.83
C GLU A 105 10.87 9.72 -23.21
N SER A 106 9.99 9.33 -24.14
CA SER A 106 10.40 8.97 -25.51
C SER A 106 10.87 10.16 -26.35
N LEU A 107 10.45 11.38 -25.97
CA LEU A 107 10.89 12.64 -26.57
C LEU A 107 12.07 13.26 -25.80
N SER A 108 12.58 12.57 -24.77
CA SER A 108 13.62 13.09 -23.92
C SER A 108 14.96 12.45 -24.27
N GLY A 109 15.97 13.28 -24.51
CA GLY A 109 17.33 12.82 -24.71
C GLY A 109 17.94 12.10 -23.50
N SER A 110 19.12 11.51 -23.69
CA SER A 110 19.86 10.85 -22.60
C SER A 110 20.29 11.83 -21.51
N MET A 111 20.13 11.44 -20.25
CA MET A 111 20.53 12.24 -19.09
C MET A 111 22.04 12.45 -19.02
N GLY A 112 22.46 13.70 -18.78
CA GLY A 112 23.84 14.11 -18.59
C GLY A 112 24.13 14.72 -17.22
N PRO A 113 25.32 15.32 -17.03
CA PRO A 113 25.70 15.93 -15.75
C PRO A 113 24.86 17.17 -15.37
N LYS A 114 24.32 17.91 -16.36
CA LYS A 114 23.52 19.12 -16.10
C LYS A 114 22.21 18.77 -15.39
N GLU A 115 21.60 17.66 -15.80
CA GLU A 115 20.34 17.15 -15.27
C GLU A 115 20.49 16.70 -13.82
N ARG A 116 21.68 16.23 -13.42
CA ARG A 116 22.00 15.98 -12.01
C ARG A 116 21.96 17.26 -11.19
N ASP A 117 22.51 18.35 -11.70
CA ASP A 117 22.53 19.63 -10.99
C ASP A 117 21.10 20.20 -10.87
N LEU A 118 20.25 19.98 -11.87
CA LEU A 118 18.82 20.33 -11.82
C LEU A 118 18.07 19.59 -10.70
N MET A 119 18.49 18.38 -10.30
CA MET A 119 17.83 17.63 -9.21
C MET A 119 17.85 18.36 -7.87
N ILE A 120 18.86 19.19 -7.61
CA ILE A 120 19.01 19.88 -6.34
C ILE A 120 17.89 20.92 -6.20
N GLY A 121 17.16 20.89 -5.09
CA GLY A 121 16.04 21.79 -4.84
C GLY A 121 14.89 21.15 -4.08
N ASP A 122 13.80 21.93 -3.96
CA ASP A 122 12.56 21.49 -3.33
C ASP A 122 11.53 21.13 -4.40
N TRP A 123 11.04 19.90 -4.34
CA TRP A 123 10.16 19.29 -5.33
C TRP A 123 8.82 18.90 -4.70
N THR A 124 7.74 19.58 -5.04
CA THR A 124 6.40 19.25 -4.54
C THR A 124 5.78 18.14 -5.37
N LEU A 125 5.34 17.05 -4.73
CA LEU A 125 4.72 15.92 -5.38
C LEU A 125 3.40 16.35 -6.01
N LEU A 126 3.26 16.24 -7.32
CA LEU A 126 1.99 16.49 -7.99
C LEU A 126 1.10 15.25 -7.96
N VAL A 127 1.64 14.10 -8.36
CA VAL A 127 0.91 12.84 -8.42
C VAL A 127 1.84 11.64 -8.22
N THR A 128 1.32 10.56 -7.64
CA THR A 128 1.99 9.25 -7.55
C THR A 128 1.04 8.10 -7.84
N ALA A 129 1.55 7.07 -8.51
CA ALA A 129 0.81 5.87 -8.87
C ALA A 129 1.69 4.63 -8.70
N TYR A 130 1.09 3.51 -8.30
CA TYR A 130 1.70 2.19 -8.42
C TYR A 130 1.13 1.49 -9.65
N VAL A 131 1.98 1.22 -10.62
CA VAL A 131 1.62 0.54 -11.88
C VAL A 131 2.37 -0.79 -12.00
N ALA A 132 1.83 -1.73 -12.76
CA ALA A 132 2.52 -2.99 -13.00
C ALA A 132 3.83 -2.73 -13.74
N ASN A 133 4.89 -3.42 -13.32
CA ASN A 133 6.20 -3.27 -13.95
C ASN A 133 6.12 -3.70 -15.43
N SER A 134 6.70 -2.90 -16.31
CA SER A 134 6.74 -3.14 -17.76
C SER A 134 7.36 -4.49 -18.13
N ASP A 135 8.31 -5.00 -17.34
CA ASP A 135 8.91 -6.33 -17.54
C ASP A 135 7.91 -7.47 -17.35
N VAL A 136 6.99 -7.32 -16.38
CA VAL A 136 5.90 -8.27 -16.16
C VAL A 136 4.97 -8.22 -17.37
N ARG A 137 4.65 -7.02 -17.86
CA ARG A 137 3.77 -6.85 -19.03
C ARG A 137 4.36 -7.46 -20.30
N ARG A 138 5.68 -7.34 -20.54
CA ARG A 138 6.36 -7.99 -21.68
C ARG A 138 6.29 -9.51 -21.62
N ARG A 139 6.44 -10.11 -20.44
CA ARG A 139 6.32 -11.57 -20.27
C ARG A 139 4.92 -12.11 -20.55
N PHE A 140 3.90 -11.27 -20.42
CA PHE A 140 2.51 -11.60 -20.73
C PHE A 140 2.02 -10.98 -22.05
N GLY A 141 2.89 -10.30 -22.81
CA GLY A 141 2.50 -9.24 -23.75
C GLY A 141 2.56 -9.54 -25.25
N ASP A 142 3.18 -10.63 -25.71
CA ASP A 142 3.24 -10.91 -27.17
C ASP A 142 2.01 -11.68 -27.70
N THR A 143 0.97 -11.85 -26.88
CA THR A 143 -0.33 -12.41 -27.33
C THR A 143 -1.35 -11.31 -27.56
N GLU A 144 -0.93 -10.19 -28.15
CA GLU A 144 -1.76 -8.98 -28.37
C GLU A 144 -2.77 -9.10 -29.53
N GLN A 145 -3.11 -10.33 -29.99
CA GLN A 145 -4.20 -10.55 -30.95
C GLN A 145 -5.32 -11.49 -30.50
N THR A 146 -5.27 -12.05 -29.28
CA THR A 146 -6.38 -12.86 -28.78
C THR A 146 -6.90 -12.29 -27.47
N ASN A 147 -7.93 -11.44 -27.61
CA ASN A 147 -9.04 -11.24 -26.69
C ASN A 147 -8.75 -11.45 -25.20
N SER A 148 -8.65 -10.35 -24.43
CA SER A 148 -9.49 -10.07 -23.26
C SER A 148 -9.94 -11.26 -22.35
N TRP A 149 -9.09 -12.28 -22.14
CA TRP A 149 -9.47 -13.50 -21.40
C TRP A 149 -9.00 -13.44 -19.95
N LEU A 150 -7.85 -12.83 -19.64
CA LEU A 150 -7.33 -12.81 -18.27
C LEU A 150 -7.82 -11.59 -17.49
N GLY A 151 -8.93 -11.77 -16.77
CA GLY A 151 -9.07 -11.17 -15.44
C GLY A 151 -10.20 -10.15 -15.21
N LYS A 152 -11.43 -10.44 -15.64
CA LYS A 152 -12.64 -9.75 -15.14
C LYS A 152 -13.36 -10.51 -14.00
N GLY A 153 -12.66 -11.44 -13.34
CA GLY A 153 -13.18 -12.32 -12.29
C GLY A 153 -12.53 -12.10 -10.94
N ARG A 154 -12.53 -10.87 -10.45
CA ARG A 154 -12.43 -10.51 -9.03
C ARG A 154 -12.84 -9.06 -8.94
N SER A 155 -14.12 -8.84 -8.72
CA SER A 155 -14.62 -7.66 -8.01
C SER A 155 -14.00 -7.67 -6.61
N GLY A 156 -12.70 -7.35 -6.57
CA GLY A 156 -12.09 -6.78 -5.39
C GLY A 156 -12.93 -5.56 -5.10
N ILE A 157 -13.65 -5.64 -3.98
CA ILE A 157 -14.46 -4.59 -3.39
C ILE A 157 -13.74 -3.27 -3.64
N SER A 158 -14.18 -2.54 -4.66
CA SER A 158 -13.74 -1.19 -4.90
C SER A 158 -14.43 -0.37 -3.81
N LEU A 159 -13.85 -0.41 -2.61
CA LEU A 159 -14.23 0.41 -1.46
C LEU A 159 -14.17 1.93 -1.79
N PHE A 160 -13.73 2.28 -3.01
CA PHE A 160 -13.63 3.63 -3.56
C PHE A 160 -14.25 3.80 -4.97
N GLY A 161 -15.00 2.80 -5.48
CA GLY A 161 -15.49 2.77 -6.86
C GLY A 161 -16.96 3.13 -7.03
N ARG A 162 -17.34 4.38 -6.78
CA ARG A 162 -18.50 4.99 -7.45
C ARG A 162 -17.96 6.08 -8.35
N ASP A 163 -17.69 5.71 -9.59
CA ASP A 163 -17.27 6.63 -10.64
C ASP A 163 -18.40 7.65 -10.87
N GLY A 164 -18.08 8.94 -10.75
CA GLY A 164 -19.01 10.05 -10.94
C GLY A 164 -19.69 10.60 -9.68
N LEU A 165 -19.55 9.99 -8.50
CA LEU A 165 -19.98 10.67 -7.28
C LEU A 165 -18.98 11.76 -6.92
N SER A 166 -19.47 13.00 -6.83
CA SER A 166 -18.70 14.12 -6.28
C SER A 166 -18.05 13.69 -4.98
N LEU A 167 -16.73 13.78 -4.93
CA LEU A 167 -15.92 13.40 -3.77
C LEU A 167 -16.51 14.04 -2.51
N ASP A 168 -16.60 13.25 -1.43
CA ASP A 168 -17.04 13.73 -0.12
C ASP A 168 -16.22 14.99 0.25
N PRO A 169 -16.89 16.11 0.60
CA PRO A 169 -16.22 17.33 1.07
C PRO A 169 -15.13 17.08 2.11
N LEU A 170 -15.32 16.11 3.01
CA LEU A 170 -14.30 15.74 3.99
C LEU A 170 -13.02 15.26 3.33
N GLN A 171 -13.14 14.38 2.34
CA GLN A 171 -11.99 13.86 1.61
C GLN A 171 -11.29 14.95 0.80
N LYS A 172 -12.04 15.85 0.14
CA LYS A 172 -11.45 17.00 -0.58
C LYS A 172 -10.63 17.86 0.37
N THR A 173 -11.13 18.06 1.58
CA THR A 173 -10.51 18.91 2.58
C THR A 173 -9.25 18.25 3.18
N ILE A 174 -9.30 16.96 3.52
CA ILE A 174 -8.13 16.18 3.97
C ILE A 174 -7.04 16.12 2.90
N ARG A 175 -7.40 16.11 1.61
CA ARG A 175 -6.40 16.14 0.53
C ARG A 175 -5.68 17.48 0.43
N LYS A 176 -6.43 18.59 0.60
CA LYS A 176 -5.86 19.94 0.59
C LYS A 176 -4.93 20.17 1.79
N SER A 177 -5.16 19.48 2.90
CA SER A 177 -4.31 19.62 4.09
C SER A 177 -2.97 18.92 3.99
N ILE A 178 -2.77 17.99 3.05
CA ILE A 178 -1.52 17.22 2.92
C ILE A 178 -0.70 17.75 1.74
N GLU A 179 0.52 18.19 2.03
CA GLU A 179 1.54 18.53 1.04
C GLU A 179 2.75 17.61 1.20
N VAL A 180 3.21 17.02 0.11
CA VAL A 180 4.42 16.20 0.09
C VAL A 180 5.47 16.93 -0.74
N THR A 181 6.62 17.22 -0.13
CA THR A 181 7.79 17.83 -0.77
C THR A 181 9.00 16.92 -0.61
N GLN A 182 9.75 16.67 -1.68
CA GLN A 182 11.05 16.05 -1.60
C GLN A 182 12.13 17.12 -1.75
N ARG A 183 12.99 17.26 -0.74
CA ARG A 183 14.12 18.19 -0.75
C ARG A 183 15.39 17.43 -1.07
N ILE A 184 16.01 17.75 -2.20
CA ILE A 184 17.29 17.16 -2.60
C ILE A 184 18.38 18.18 -2.35
N ARG A 185 19.40 17.79 -1.58
CA ARG A 185 20.43 18.69 -1.08
C ARG A 185 21.82 18.17 -1.44
N ASP A 186 22.69 19.13 -1.69
CA ASP A 186 24.14 18.99 -1.66
C ASP A 186 24.61 19.70 -0.39
N MET A 187 24.98 18.92 0.63
CA MET A 187 25.45 19.46 1.90
C MET A 187 26.91 19.93 1.84
N ASP A 188 27.69 19.45 0.88
CA ASP A 188 29.14 19.68 0.80
C ASP A 188 29.50 20.77 -0.23
N ASN A 189 28.52 21.28 -0.98
CA ASN A 189 28.65 22.26 -2.07
C ASN A 189 29.62 21.79 -3.17
N ASN A 190 29.71 20.48 -3.40
CA ASN A 190 30.56 19.86 -4.43
C ASN A 190 29.78 19.45 -5.70
N GLY A 191 28.49 19.75 -5.76
CA GLY A 191 27.56 19.33 -6.81
C GLY A 191 27.08 17.89 -6.68
N GLU A 192 27.34 17.21 -5.56
CA GLU A 192 26.91 15.83 -5.34
C GLU A 192 25.65 15.76 -4.47
N ILE A 193 24.71 14.92 -4.91
CA ILE A 193 23.49 14.66 -4.16
C ILE A 193 23.85 13.71 -3.01
N ASN A 194 23.96 14.25 -1.80
CA ASN A 194 24.31 13.48 -0.61
C ASN A 194 23.15 13.33 0.40
N ARG A 195 22.04 14.06 0.21
CA ARG A 195 20.88 14.00 1.11
C ARG A 195 19.54 14.22 0.40
N VAL A 196 18.55 13.41 0.78
CA VAL A 196 17.16 13.51 0.33
C VAL A 196 16.21 13.50 1.53
N ASP A 197 15.45 14.58 1.70
CA ASP A 197 14.44 14.71 2.75
C ASP A 197 13.04 14.60 2.15
N ASN A 198 12.27 13.57 2.53
CA ASN A 198 10.84 13.51 2.19
C ASN A 198 10.06 14.21 3.30
N VAL A 199 9.51 15.38 2.99
CA VAL A 199 8.74 16.22 3.90
C VAL A 199 7.26 16.03 3.63
N ILE A 200 6.53 15.61 4.65
CA ILE A 200 5.06 15.51 4.66
C ILE A 200 4.56 16.60 5.59
N GLU A 201 3.95 17.64 5.02
CA GLU A 201 3.33 18.72 5.76
C GLU A 201 1.82 18.47 5.84
N PHE A 202 1.25 18.65 7.03
CA PHE A 202 -0.16 18.46 7.31
C PHE A 202 -0.72 19.70 8.00
N THR A 203 -1.78 20.27 7.44
CA THR A 203 -2.49 21.42 8.03
C THR A 203 -3.86 20.94 8.52
N PRO A 204 -4.03 20.61 9.81
CA PRO A 204 -5.30 20.13 10.32
C PRO A 204 -6.39 21.17 10.11
N LEU A 205 -7.63 20.70 10.07
CA LEU A 205 -8.79 21.59 9.98
C LEU A 205 -9.11 22.18 11.33
N ASP A 206 -9.25 23.50 11.38
CA ASP A 206 -9.69 24.17 12.59
C ASP A 206 -11.18 23.95 12.82
N THR A 207 -11.98 23.99 11.75
CA THR A 207 -13.44 23.81 11.80
C THR A 207 -13.94 22.85 10.73
N LEU A 208 -15.18 22.39 10.87
CA LEU A 208 -15.86 21.56 9.86
C LEU A 208 -16.59 22.39 8.81
N SER A 209 -16.30 23.70 8.72
CA SER A 209 -17.00 24.63 7.84
C SER A 209 -16.80 24.31 6.35
N ASP A 210 -15.65 23.73 6.00
CA ASP A 210 -15.34 23.31 4.63
C ASP A 210 -15.92 21.93 4.29
N VAL A 211 -16.37 21.18 5.31
CA VAL A 211 -16.86 19.81 5.18
C VAL A 211 -18.38 19.78 5.17
N ILE A 212 -19.01 20.52 6.08
CA ILE A 212 -20.45 20.54 6.26
C ILE A 212 -21.03 21.69 5.44
N PRO A 213 -21.85 21.43 4.42
CA PRO A 213 -22.50 22.49 3.65
C PRO A 213 -23.32 23.40 4.57
N LYS A 214 -23.30 24.72 4.30
CA LYS A 214 -24.04 25.72 5.10
C LYS A 214 -25.55 25.44 5.16
N GLU A 215 -26.09 24.75 4.17
CA GLU A 215 -27.51 24.39 4.06
C GLU A 215 -27.84 23.04 4.74
N SER A 216 -26.83 22.33 5.26
CA SER A 216 -27.04 21.05 5.94
C SER A 216 -27.79 21.26 7.26
N PRO A 217 -28.70 20.34 7.66
CA PRO A 217 -29.30 20.36 9.00
C PRO A 217 -28.24 20.22 10.11
N LEU A 218 -27.02 19.80 9.77
CA LEU A 218 -25.86 19.72 10.66
C LEU A 218 -24.98 20.98 10.65
N ALA A 219 -25.42 22.09 10.03
CA ALA A 219 -24.63 23.32 9.94
C ALA A 219 -24.17 23.86 11.32
N PHE A 220 -24.89 23.57 12.40
CA PHE A 220 -24.46 23.92 13.76
C PHE A 220 -23.16 23.21 14.20
N LEU A 221 -22.80 22.07 13.59
CA LEU A 221 -21.52 21.38 13.81
C LEU A 221 -20.38 21.97 12.97
N ALA A 222 -20.68 22.82 11.98
CA ALA A 222 -19.67 23.41 11.10
C ALA A 222 -18.68 24.31 11.86
N GLU A 223 -19.10 24.88 12.98
CA GLU A 223 -18.27 25.72 13.87
C GLU A 223 -17.57 24.92 14.97
N LEU A 224 -17.81 23.61 15.07
CA LEU A 224 -17.14 22.76 16.05
C LEU A 224 -15.63 22.76 15.77
N ASN A 225 -14.86 23.17 16.78
CA ASN A 225 -13.40 23.09 16.72
C ASN A 225 -12.98 21.62 16.77
N VAL A 226 -12.54 21.08 15.63
CA VAL A 226 -12.04 19.70 15.50
C VAL A 226 -10.53 19.58 15.73
N ASN A 227 -9.88 20.71 16.03
CA ASN A 227 -8.47 20.83 16.37
C ASN A 227 -8.31 21.35 17.82
N PRO A 228 -8.66 20.55 18.84
CA PRO A 228 -8.64 20.98 20.24
C PRO A 228 -7.25 21.39 20.74
N LEU A 229 -6.19 20.88 20.10
CA LEU A 229 -4.80 21.20 20.40
C LEU A 229 -4.29 22.45 19.67
N GLN A 230 -5.13 23.06 18.83
CA GLN A 230 -4.81 24.22 18.00
C GLN A 230 -3.48 24.07 17.24
N VAL A 231 -3.27 22.87 16.71
CA VAL A 231 -2.10 22.58 15.86
C VAL A 231 -2.29 23.34 14.56
N LYS A 232 -1.41 24.27 14.22
CA LYS A 232 -1.49 24.99 12.95
C LYS A 232 -0.90 24.17 11.82
N LYS A 233 0.17 23.43 12.10
CA LYS A 233 0.93 22.69 11.09
C LYS A 233 1.70 21.54 11.72
N GLY A 234 1.47 20.34 11.23
CA GLY A 234 2.33 19.18 11.46
C GLY A 234 3.30 19.01 10.30
N LYS A 235 4.53 18.57 10.59
CA LYS A 235 5.54 18.32 9.57
C LYS A 235 6.36 17.10 9.96
N ALA A 236 6.24 16.03 9.19
CA ALA A 236 7.11 14.87 9.29
C ALA A 236 8.19 14.95 8.21
N VAL A 237 9.46 14.81 8.58
CA VAL A 237 10.61 14.83 7.67
C VAL A 237 11.34 13.50 7.79
N LEU A 238 11.35 12.74 6.70
CA LEU A 238 12.11 11.50 6.58
C LEU A 238 13.43 11.84 5.88
N ILE A 239 14.53 11.81 6.63
CA ILE A 239 15.86 12.19 6.17
C ILE A 239 16.59 10.95 5.67
N HIS A 240 17.12 11.02 4.46
CA HIS A 240 17.89 9.95 3.85
C HIS A 240 19.27 10.44 3.42
N LYS A 241 20.29 9.63 3.66
CA LYS A 241 21.56 9.73 2.95
C LYS A 241 21.33 9.30 1.49
N ALA A 242 21.89 10.05 0.55
CA ALA A 242 21.74 9.77 -0.87
C ALA A 242 23.10 9.58 -1.54
N GLU A 243 23.13 8.79 -2.61
CA GLU A 243 24.29 8.54 -3.45
C GLU A 243 23.83 8.35 -4.90
N VAL A 244 24.48 9.03 -5.84
CA VAL A 244 24.19 8.88 -7.27
C VAL A 244 24.95 7.66 -7.81
N GLU A 245 24.23 6.61 -8.19
CA GLU A 245 24.83 5.37 -8.69
C GLU A 245 25.18 5.46 -10.19
N SER A 246 24.34 6.15 -10.97
CA SER A 246 24.53 6.32 -12.41
C SER A 246 23.88 7.60 -12.89
N VAL A 247 24.46 8.23 -13.92
CA VAL A 247 23.88 9.40 -14.61
C VAL A 247 23.28 8.99 -15.96
N ALA A 248 23.97 8.15 -16.72
CA ALA A 248 23.51 7.63 -18.01
C ALA A 248 23.36 6.10 -17.96
N PRO A 249 22.33 5.50 -18.63
CA PRO A 249 21.32 6.16 -19.47
C PRO A 249 20.23 6.88 -18.66
N VAL A 250 20.07 6.56 -17.38
CA VAL A 250 19.09 7.18 -16.47
C VAL A 250 19.78 7.55 -15.17
N LEU A 251 19.40 8.70 -14.61
CA LEU A 251 19.91 9.19 -13.34
C LEU A 251 19.33 8.36 -12.20
N ARG A 252 20.15 7.49 -11.60
CA ARG A 252 19.77 6.61 -10.51
C ARG A 252 20.36 7.11 -9.20
N THR A 253 19.49 7.29 -8.22
CA THR A 253 19.87 7.71 -6.87
C THR A 253 19.51 6.63 -5.87
N LYS A 254 20.50 6.15 -5.14
CA LYS A 254 20.32 5.30 -3.97
C LYS A 254 20.07 6.18 -2.76
N ILE A 255 19.09 5.79 -1.93
CA ILE A 255 18.77 6.46 -0.68
C ILE A 255 18.77 5.47 0.46
N SER A 256 19.22 5.91 1.64
CA SER A 256 19.24 5.10 2.86
C SER A 256 18.64 5.93 3.99
N TRP A 257 17.54 5.46 4.59
CA TRP A 257 16.87 6.20 5.65
C TRP A 257 17.75 6.33 6.90
N THR A 258 17.94 7.56 7.36
CA THR A 258 18.85 7.90 8.47
C THR A 258 18.05 8.26 9.73
N SER A 259 17.04 9.11 9.60
CA SER A 259 16.28 9.60 10.74
C SER A 259 14.91 10.14 10.33
N SER A 260 14.00 10.22 11.29
CA SER A 260 12.71 10.88 11.14
C SER A 260 12.59 12.03 12.13
N VAL A 261 12.09 13.18 11.67
CA VAL A 261 11.90 14.37 12.47
C VAL A 261 10.44 14.79 12.37
N LEU A 262 9.77 14.93 13.51
CA LEU A 262 8.41 15.42 13.61
C LEU A 262 8.44 16.81 14.24
N ASN A 263 7.97 17.81 13.49
CA ASN A 263 7.79 19.17 13.98
C ASN A 263 6.29 19.46 14.06
N VAL A 264 5.88 20.09 15.16
CA VAL A 264 4.48 20.50 15.36
C VAL A 264 4.49 21.98 15.72
N ALA A 265 3.82 22.79 14.89
CA ALA A 265 3.53 24.19 15.17
C ALA A 265 2.08 24.33 15.64
N GLY A 266 1.83 25.17 16.64
CA GLY A 266 0.48 25.40 17.16
C GLY A 266 0.37 26.71 17.94
N THR A 267 -0.86 27.14 18.22
CA THR A 267 -1.13 28.32 19.07
C THR A 267 -1.48 27.98 20.50
N SER A 268 -1.61 26.70 20.82
CA SER A 268 -1.84 26.31 22.21
C SER A 268 -0.60 26.63 23.05
N GLN A 269 -0.80 26.84 24.34
CA GLN A 269 0.28 27.02 25.32
C GLN A 269 1.31 25.88 25.36
N PHE A 270 1.03 24.77 24.67
CA PHE A 270 1.89 23.58 24.63
C PHE A 270 2.79 23.52 23.40
N PHE A 271 2.52 24.35 22.38
CA PHE A 271 3.28 24.36 21.15
C PHE A 271 3.84 25.74 20.85
N GLU A 272 5.05 25.75 20.33
CA GLU A 272 5.66 26.96 19.82
C GLU A 272 4.99 27.38 18.50
N PRO A 273 4.63 28.66 18.32
CA PRO A 273 3.92 29.14 17.13
C PRO A 273 4.64 28.87 15.81
N ASP A 274 5.98 28.87 15.84
CA ASP A 274 6.84 28.68 14.69
C ASP A 274 7.27 27.21 14.50
N GLY A 275 6.81 26.29 15.36
CA GLY A 275 7.07 24.85 15.25
C GLY A 275 8.47 24.42 15.65
N SER A 276 9.06 25.07 16.66
CA SER A 276 10.34 24.65 17.25
C SER A 276 10.23 23.40 18.14
N ASP A 277 9.03 22.87 18.37
CA ASP A 277 8.84 21.57 19.00
C ASP A 277 9.22 20.45 18.03
N VAL A 278 10.46 19.99 18.18
CA VAL A 278 11.08 18.97 17.34
C VAL A 278 11.19 17.65 18.11
N PHE A 279 10.54 16.61 17.61
CA PHE A 279 10.75 15.23 18.06
C PHE A 279 11.51 14.45 16.98
N GLY A 280 12.78 14.13 17.24
CA GLY A 280 13.62 13.34 16.35
C GLY A 280 13.79 11.92 16.83
N VAL A 281 13.60 10.95 15.93
CA VAL A 281 13.96 9.54 16.16
C VAL A 281 15.02 9.16 15.14
N ASN A 282 16.21 8.80 15.64
CA ASN A 282 17.24 8.21 14.81
C ASN A 282 16.90 6.75 14.55
N ASN A 283 17.07 6.28 13.32
CA ASN A 283 16.86 4.88 13.00
C ASN A 283 18.00 4.03 13.60
N LEU A 284 17.73 3.33 14.69
CA LEU A 284 18.70 2.46 15.37
C LEU A 284 18.92 1.11 14.69
N LEU A 285 18.09 0.75 13.70
CA LEU A 285 18.14 -0.56 13.02
C LEU A 285 19.12 -0.64 11.85
N GLY A 286 19.99 0.38 11.71
CA GLY A 286 21.08 0.40 10.72
C GLY A 286 20.63 0.64 9.28
N GLU A 287 21.60 0.88 8.40
CA GLU A 287 21.40 1.21 6.97
C GLU A 287 20.75 0.07 6.17
N PHE A 288 20.82 -1.17 6.66
CA PHE A 288 20.53 -2.39 5.86
C PHE A 288 19.06 -2.67 5.57
N LEU A 289 18.12 -2.19 6.41
CA LEU A 289 16.70 -2.54 6.25
C LEU A 289 15.89 -1.49 5.50
N ASN A 290 16.46 -0.30 5.23
CA ASN A 290 15.73 0.83 4.67
C ASN A 290 16.50 1.56 3.56
N THR A 291 17.25 0.81 2.75
CA THR A 291 17.78 1.32 1.48
C THR A 291 16.75 1.19 0.37
N GLY A 292 16.56 2.24 -0.41
CA GLY A 292 15.79 2.24 -1.64
C GLY A 292 16.59 2.85 -2.78
N THR A 293 16.13 2.63 -4.01
CA THR A 293 16.66 3.32 -5.19
C THR A 293 15.50 3.94 -5.95
N PHE A 294 15.74 5.11 -6.52
CA PHE A 294 14.82 5.67 -7.50
C PHE A 294 15.59 6.16 -8.71
N GLU A 295 14.92 6.11 -9.85
CA GLU A 295 15.40 6.57 -11.14
C GLU A 295 14.67 7.87 -11.49
N THR A 296 15.37 8.79 -12.12
CA THR A 296 14.83 10.04 -12.67
C THR A 296 15.00 10.01 -14.17
N PRO A 297 14.00 9.49 -14.91
CA PRO A 297 14.07 9.37 -16.37
C PRO A 297 13.89 10.71 -17.09
N TYR A 298 13.31 11.71 -16.43
CA TYR A 298 13.13 13.05 -16.97
C TYR A 298 13.23 14.11 -15.87
N ILE A 299 13.92 15.21 -16.16
CA ILE A 299 13.99 16.40 -15.32
C ILE A 299 14.25 17.64 -16.19
N ASP A 300 13.56 18.72 -15.87
CA ASP A 300 13.90 20.07 -16.35
C ASP A 300 13.90 21.07 -15.16
N GLU A 301 13.83 22.36 -15.45
CA GLU A 301 13.81 23.42 -14.42
C GLU A 301 12.54 23.42 -13.57
N ASP A 302 11.45 22.80 -14.04
CA ASP A 302 10.13 22.92 -13.45
C ASP A 302 9.56 21.59 -12.97
N ILE A 303 9.87 20.49 -13.65
CA ILE A 303 9.22 19.19 -13.49
C ILE A 303 10.29 18.11 -13.39
N ARG A 304 9.96 17.10 -12.60
CA ARG A 304 10.79 15.90 -12.47
C ARG A 304 9.92 14.66 -12.34
N ILE A 305 10.23 13.65 -13.14
CA ILE A 305 9.64 12.32 -13.02
C ILE A 305 10.57 11.45 -12.19
N SER A 306 10.00 10.67 -11.28
CA SER A 306 10.73 9.68 -10.51
C SER A 306 10.04 8.32 -10.62
N ARG A 307 10.84 7.28 -10.84
CA ARG A 307 10.43 5.88 -10.89
C ARG A 307 11.12 5.10 -9.79
N THR A 308 10.38 4.26 -9.07
CA THR A 308 10.95 3.27 -8.15
C THR A 308 10.57 1.90 -8.69
N ARG A 309 11.55 1.11 -9.15
CA ARG A 309 11.30 -0.22 -9.70
C ARG A 309 11.20 -1.23 -8.56
N GLY A 310 10.04 -1.87 -8.44
CA GLY A 310 9.84 -3.05 -7.59
C GLY A 310 9.74 -4.34 -8.43
N PRO A 311 9.70 -5.50 -7.76
CA PRO A 311 9.65 -6.81 -8.44
C PRO A 311 8.36 -7.01 -9.25
N VAL A 312 7.25 -6.44 -8.79
CA VAL A 312 5.91 -6.60 -9.42
C VAL A 312 5.35 -5.27 -9.88
N PHE A 313 5.52 -4.24 -9.06
CA PHE A 313 5.01 -2.90 -9.32
C PHE A 313 6.16 -1.91 -9.42
N GLU A 314 6.03 -0.97 -10.34
CA GLU A 314 6.83 0.26 -10.33
C GLU A 314 5.98 1.39 -9.71
N GLN A 315 6.64 2.27 -8.95
CA GLN A 315 6.01 3.48 -8.47
C GLN A 315 6.43 4.65 -9.35
N LEU A 316 5.45 5.33 -9.94
CA LEU A 316 5.61 6.55 -10.71
C LEU A 316 5.29 7.75 -9.81
N ARG A 317 6.09 8.80 -9.93
CA ARG A 317 5.90 10.06 -9.21
C ARG A 317 6.23 11.21 -10.14
N VAL A 318 5.35 12.20 -10.23
CA VAL A 318 5.60 13.47 -10.93
C VAL A 318 5.73 14.56 -9.87
N PHE A 319 6.80 15.32 -9.94
CA PHE A 319 7.07 16.45 -9.05
C PHE A 319 7.14 17.74 -9.85
N VAL A 320 6.76 18.84 -9.21
CA VAL A 320 6.92 20.21 -9.70
C VAL A 320 7.83 20.96 -8.74
N ARG A 321 8.73 21.79 -9.27
CA ARG A 321 9.68 22.55 -8.48
C ARG A 321 8.97 23.62 -7.68
N LYS A 322 9.33 23.75 -6.41
CA LYS A 322 8.70 24.73 -5.52
C LYS A 322 9.03 26.15 -6.01
N GLY A 323 7.99 26.91 -6.33
CA GLY A 323 8.12 28.27 -6.86
C GLY A 323 8.17 28.35 -8.40
N SER A 324 8.02 27.24 -9.13
CA SER A 324 7.85 27.32 -10.59
C SER A 324 6.48 27.89 -10.96
N ASP A 325 6.43 28.69 -12.02
CA ASP A 325 5.19 29.27 -12.53
C ASP A 325 4.37 28.31 -13.40
N VAL A 326 4.86 27.08 -13.64
CA VAL A 326 4.18 26.10 -14.51
C VAL A 326 2.73 25.87 -14.12
N MET A 327 2.41 25.91 -12.81
CA MET A 327 1.05 25.69 -12.29
C MET A 327 0.10 26.88 -12.42
N HIS A 328 0.59 28.08 -12.76
CA HIS A 328 -0.20 29.31 -12.84
C HIS A 328 -0.54 29.73 -14.27
N ASN A 329 -0.19 28.91 -15.26
CA ASN A 329 -0.37 29.25 -16.65
C ASN A 329 -1.81 28.95 -17.11
N ASP A 330 -2.46 29.94 -17.72
CA ASP A 330 -3.74 29.80 -18.46
C ASP A 330 -3.71 28.64 -19.49
N ILE A 331 -2.50 28.25 -19.91
CA ILE A 331 -2.24 27.11 -20.77
C ILE A 331 -2.72 25.79 -20.13
N ILE A 332 -2.54 25.60 -18.82
CA ILE A 332 -2.99 24.38 -18.13
C ILE A 332 -4.51 24.28 -18.17
N ASP A 333 -5.22 25.38 -17.91
CA ASP A 333 -6.68 25.40 -17.94
C ASP A 333 -7.21 25.07 -19.34
N SER A 334 -6.54 25.57 -20.38
CA SER A 334 -6.87 25.24 -21.77
C SER A 334 -6.64 23.76 -22.09
N ILE A 335 -5.51 23.18 -21.66
CA ILE A 335 -5.20 21.77 -21.87
C ILE A 335 -6.14 20.87 -21.05
N GLU A 336 -6.50 21.28 -19.83
CA GLU A 336 -7.45 20.55 -19.01
C GLU A 336 -8.84 20.51 -19.68
N ALA A 337 -9.28 21.61 -20.28
CA ALA A 337 -10.51 21.63 -21.07
C ALA A 337 -10.44 20.68 -22.26
N GLU A 338 -9.31 20.63 -22.97
CA GLU A 338 -9.08 19.69 -24.08
C GLU A 338 -9.12 18.22 -23.61
N LEU A 339 -8.45 17.89 -22.50
CA LEU A 339 -8.44 16.55 -21.92
C LEU A 339 -9.85 16.08 -21.52
N ARG A 340 -10.72 16.98 -21.08
CA ARG A 340 -12.13 16.66 -20.79
C ARG A 340 -12.92 16.30 -22.05
N VAL A 341 -12.69 17.03 -23.15
CA VAL A 341 -13.33 16.74 -24.44
C VAL A 341 -12.86 15.38 -24.99
N GLU A 342 -11.56 15.08 -24.91
CA GLU A 342 -11.03 13.76 -25.30
C GLU A 342 -11.70 12.62 -24.51
N GLU A 343 -11.89 12.80 -23.20
CA GLU A 343 -12.53 11.81 -22.34
C GLU A 343 -14.02 11.60 -22.70
N GLU A 344 -14.77 12.67 -22.97
CA GLU A 344 -16.17 12.58 -23.41
C GLU A 344 -16.31 11.87 -24.77
N MET A 345 -15.39 12.12 -25.72
CA MET A 345 -15.38 11.45 -27.02
C MET A 345 -15.03 9.97 -26.93
N GLU A 346 -14.06 9.59 -26.08
CA GLU A 346 -13.68 8.19 -25.86
C GLU A 346 -14.83 7.40 -25.22
N VAL A 347 -15.56 8.01 -24.28
CA VAL A 347 -16.76 7.43 -23.70
C VAL A 347 -17.83 7.24 -24.77
N GLY A 348 -18.14 8.25 -25.60
CA GLY A 348 -19.17 8.16 -26.64
C GLY A 348 -18.94 7.09 -27.72
N ALA A 349 -17.70 6.84 -28.13
CA ALA A 349 -17.36 5.82 -29.11
C ALA A 349 -17.47 4.38 -28.57
N SER A 350 -17.32 4.21 -27.24
CA SER A 350 -17.40 2.91 -26.57
C SER A 350 -18.83 2.45 -26.30
N THR A 351 -19.79 3.38 -26.15
CA THR A 351 -21.19 3.07 -25.81
C THR A 351 -21.95 2.44 -26.98
N ALA A 352 -21.79 2.92 -28.21
CA ALA A 352 -22.59 2.48 -29.36
C ALA A 352 -22.25 1.05 -29.88
N ARG A 353 -21.03 0.56 -29.62
CA ARG A 353 -20.61 -0.80 -30.00
C ARG A 353 -20.89 -1.84 -28.91
N ALA A 354 -21.16 -1.37 -27.69
CA ALA A 354 -21.35 -2.21 -26.51
C ALA A 354 -22.81 -2.72 -26.38
N GLU A 355 -23.82 -1.92 -26.71
CA GLU A 355 -25.22 -2.22 -26.36
C GLU A 355 -25.76 -3.58 -26.87
N SER A 356 -25.38 -4.03 -28.07
CA SER A 356 -25.83 -5.33 -28.62
C SER A 356 -25.09 -6.55 -28.03
N ARG A 357 -23.80 -6.41 -27.71
CA ARG A 357 -23.00 -7.47 -27.08
C ARG A 357 -23.18 -7.51 -25.56
N VAL A 358 -23.48 -6.36 -24.96
CA VAL A 358 -23.76 -6.19 -23.53
C VAL A 358 -25.02 -6.92 -23.13
N GLN A 359 -26.10 -6.95 -23.93
CA GLN A 359 -27.31 -7.66 -23.52
C GLN A 359 -27.07 -9.18 -23.39
N LYS A 360 -26.44 -9.82 -24.40
CA LYS A 360 -26.07 -11.25 -24.32
C LYS A 360 -25.03 -11.53 -23.22
N LEU A 361 -24.10 -10.60 -22.96
CA LEU A 361 -23.14 -10.69 -21.86
C LEU A 361 -23.76 -10.43 -20.48
N VAL A 362 -24.81 -9.62 -20.39
CA VAL A 362 -25.53 -9.31 -19.14
C VAL A 362 -26.33 -10.52 -18.70
N ASP A 363 -26.98 -11.21 -19.63
CA ASP A 363 -27.69 -12.46 -19.33
C ASP A 363 -26.70 -13.54 -18.85
N ALA A 364 -25.57 -13.73 -19.55
CA ALA A 364 -24.50 -14.64 -19.13
C ALA A 364 -23.81 -14.23 -17.81
N ALA A 365 -23.62 -12.93 -17.57
CA ALA A 365 -23.05 -12.42 -16.33
C ALA A 365 -24.03 -12.48 -15.16
N GLN A 366 -25.35 -12.47 -15.41
CA GLN A 366 -26.36 -12.75 -14.39
C GLN A 366 -26.33 -14.21 -13.96
N ASP A 367 -26.15 -15.14 -14.89
CA ASP A 367 -26.01 -16.57 -14.57
C ASP A 367 -24.72 -16.85 -13.78
N ILE A 368 -23.60 -16.25 -14.18
CA ILE A 368 -22.33 -16.31 -13.41
C ILE A 368 -22.47 -15.60 -12.06
N GLY A 369 -23.16 -14.46 -12.00
CA GLY A 369 -23.41 -13.72 -10.76
C GLY A 369 -24.31 -14.49 -9.79
N GLY A 370 -25.30 -15.23 -10.32
CA GLY A 370 -26.13 -16.16 -9.56
C GLY A 370 -25.30 -17.31 -8.99
N ALA A 371 -24.45 -17.93 -9.82
CA ALA A 371 -23.53 -18.97 -9.38
C ALA A 371 -22.56 -18.46 -8.31
N VAL A 372 -21.85 -17.35 -8.53
CA VAL A 372 -20.91 -16.78 -7.55
C VAL A 372 -21.62 -16.36 -6.24
N SER A 373 -22.86 -15.89 -6.32
CA SER A 373 -23.68 -15.59 -5.15
C SER A 373 -24.07 -16.85 -4.36
N SER A 374 -24.33 -17.98 -5.03
CA SER A 374 -24.50 -19.26 -4.34
C SER A 374 -23.19 -19.74 -3.71
N ILE A 375 -22.04 -19.63 -4.39
CA ILE A 375 -20.72 -19.96 -3.81
C ILE A 375 -20.48 -19.16 -2.53
N GLY A 376 -20.74 -17.85 -2.56
CA GLY A 376 -20.57 -16.99 -1.40
C GLY A 376 -21.49 -17.36 -0.23
N LYS A 377 -22.69 -17.88 -0.50
CA LYS A 377 -23.63 -18.36 0.53
C LYS A 377 -23.22 -19.73 1.07
N ASP A 378 -22.77 -20.63 0.21
CA ASP A 378 -22.41 -22.00 0.56
C ASP A 378 -21.11 -22.01 1.37
N VAL A 379 -20.09 -21.26 0.94
CA VAL A 379 -18.85 -21.05 1.72
C VAL A 379 -19.14 -20.35 3.04
N ARG A 380 -20.03 -19.33 3.07
CA ARG A 380 -20.40 -18.69 4.33
C ARG A 380 -21.11 -19.66 5.26
N SER A 381 -22.04 -20.48 4.76
CA SER A 381 -22.75 -21.46 5.57
C SER A 381 -21.83 -22.56 6.10
N ALA A 382 -20.86 -23.01 5.30
CA ALA A 382 -19.84 -23.98 5.74
C ALA A 382 -18.96 -23.37 6.84
N VAL A 383 -18.42 -22.16 6.60
CA VAL A 383 -17.61 -21.45 7.59
C VAL A 383 -18.39 -21.14 8.87
N GLU A 384 -19.67 -20.78 8.79
CA GLU A 384 -20.51 -20.50 9.97
C GLU A 384 -20.77 -21.78 10.79
N LYS A 385 -21.05 -22.90 10.12
CA LYS A 385 -21.20 -24.21 10.76
C LYS A 385 -19.88 -24.68 11.40
N ASP A 386 -18.76 -24.48 10.74
CA ASP A 386 -17.45 -24.96 11.22
C ASP A 386 -16.89 -24.05 12.32
N LEU A 387 -17.21 -22.76 12.30
CA LEU A 387 -16.92 -21.86 13.42
C LEU A 387 -17.67 -22.24 14.69
N GLU A 388 -18.90 -22.77 14.57
CA GLU A 388 -19.64 -23.33 15.71
C GLU A 388 -18.90 -24.54 16.29
N VAL A 389 -18.42 -25.45 15.43
CA VAL A 389 -17.61 -26.62 15.85
C VAL A 389 -16.28 -26.20 16.50
N VAL A 390 -15.59 -25.20 15.97
CA VAL A 390 -14.36 -24.65 16.57
C VAL A 390 -14.65 -23.97 17.90
N SER A 391 -15.77 -23.24 18.01
CA SER A 391 -16.19 -22.58 19.25
C SER A 391 -16.50 -23.60 20.34
N ASP A 392 -17.19 -24.68 20.00
CA ASP A 392 -17.52 -25.78 20.91
C ASP A 392 -16.24 -26.53 21.34
N ALA A 393 -15.36 -26.86 20.39
CA ALA A 393 -14.09 -27.51 20.69
C ALA A 393 -13.17 -26.64 21.58
N LEU A 394 -13.15 -25.33 21.34
CA LEU A 394 -12.42 -24.37 22.16
C LEU A 394 -13.05 -24.24 23.55
N GLY A 395 -14.39 -24.22 23.64
CA GLY A 395 -15.14 -24.20 24.89
C GLY A 395 -14.82 -25.42 25.75
N ASP A 396 -14.96 -26.62 25.18
CA ASP A 396 -14.67 -27.89 25.86
C ASP A 396 -13.18 -27.98 26.30
N ALA A 397 -12.26 -27.49 25.47
CA ALA A 397 -10.84 -27.47 25.81
C ALA A 397 -10.52 -26.46 26.93
N MET A 398 -11.14 -25.27 26.91
CA MET A 398 -10.99 -24.27 27.97
C MET A 398 -11.62 -24.73 29.29
N ASP A 399 -12.78 -25.37 29.27
CA ASP A 399 -13.42 -25.92 30.47
C ASP A 399 -12.55 -27.00 31.13
N ASN A 400 -11.89 -27.85 30.34
CA ASN A 400 -10.91 -28.81 30.86
C ASN A 400 -9.69 -28.14 31.50
N VAL A 401 -9.16 -27.07 30.90
CA VAL A 401 -8.06 -26.29 31.49
C VAL A 401 -8.50 -25.61 32.79
N VAL A 402 -9.69 -25.02 32.81
CA VAL A 402 -10.25 -24.36 33.99
C VAL A 402 -10.44 -25.35 35.13
N ASN A 403 -11.03 -26.52 34.87
CA ASN A 403 -11.23 -27.56 35.88
C ASN A 403 -9.89 -28.06 36.45
N LYS A 404 -8.89 -28.31 35.61
CA LYS A 404 -7.56 -28.74 36.09
C LYS A 404 -6.81 -27.65 36.84
N VAL A 405 -6.88 -26.39 36.40
CA VAL A 405 -6.30 -25.26 37.13
C VAL A 405 -7.00 -25.10 38.49
N GLN A 406 -8.32 -25.28 38.53
CA GLN A 406 -9.09 -25.26 39.76
C GLN A 406 -8.68 -26.40 40.70
N ASP A 407 -8.53 -27.63 40.20
CA ASP A 407 -8.08 -28.78 40.99
C ASP A 407 -6.68 -28.55 41.60
N VAL A 408 -5.74 -28.06 40.79
CA VAL A 408 -4.37 -27.74 41.23
C VAL A 408 -4.38 -26.63 42.28
N VAL A 409 -5.17 -25.57 42.07
CA VAL A 409 -5.29 -24.47 43.03
C VAL A 409 -5.95 -24.93 44.33
N GLU A 410 -6.98 -25.78 44.29
CA GLU A 410 -7.60 -26.35 45.50
C GLU A 410 -6.63 -27.24 46.28
N GLU A 411 -5.84 -28.08 45.60
CA GLU A 411 -4.83 -28.92 46.24
C GLU A 411 -3.75 -28.08 46.93
N ASP A 412 -3.23 -27.07 46.24
CA ASP A 412 -2.20 -26.18 46.75
C ASP A 412 -2.71 -25.29 47.91
N LEU A 413 -3.95 -24.78 47.83
CA LEU A 413 -4.56 -24.03 48.93
C LEU A 413 -4.79 -24.88 50.16
N LYS A 414 -5.11 -26.17 49.98
CA LYS A 414 -5.25 -27.12 51.09
C LYS A 414 -3.92 -27.37 51.79
N ASP A 415 -2.83 -27.48 51.04
CA ASP A 415 -1.49 -27.65 51.60
C ASP A 415 -0.94 -26.36 52.22
N LEU A 416 -1.30 -25.21 51.66
CA LEU A 416 -1.08 -23.91 52.28
C LEU A 416 -1.78 -23.81 53.64
N SER A 417 -3.05 -24.23 53.71
CA SER A 417 -3.86 -24.22 54.94
C SER A 417 -3.22 -25.09 56.03
N LYS A 418 -2.82 -26.32 55.69
CA LYS A 418 -2.08 -27.20 56.63
C LYS A 418 -0.78 -26.57 57.12
N SER A 419 -0.06 -25.89 56.23
CA SER A 419 1.20 -25.21 56.56
C SER A 419 0.98 -24.02 57.50
N ILE A 420 -0.10 -23.26 57.30
CA ILE A 420 -0.51 -22.14 58.16
C ILE A 420 -0.97 -22.64 59.53
N GLU A 421 -1.74 -23.74 59.59
CA GLU A 421 -2.09 -24.38 60.86
C GLU A 421 -0.86 -24.84 61.65
N GLY A 422 0.18 -25.30 60.94
CA GLY A 422 1.50 -25.59 61.52
C GLY A 422 2.13 -24.37 62.17
N VAL A 423 2.18 -23.22 61.46
CA VAL A 423 2.66 -21.94 62.01
C VAL A 423 1.87 -21.51 63.24
N GLN A 424 0.54 -21.63 63.22
CA GLN A 424 -0.31 -21.25 64.34
C GLN A 424 -0.07 -22.11 65.59
N LYS A 425 0.18 -23.42 65.42
CA LYS A 425 0.58 -24.31 66.52
C LYS A 425 1.98 -23.98 67.04
N SER A 426 2.93 -23.69 66.15
CA SER A 426 4.30 -23.29 66.54
C SER A 426 4.37 -21.91 67.20
N LEU A 427 3.40 -21.01 66.98
CA LEU A 427 3.28 -19.74 67.71
C LEU A 427 2.88 -19.93 69.19
N GLN A 428 2.33 -21.10 69.54
CA GLN A 428 1.95 -21.43 70.93
C GLN A 428 3.08 -22.13 71.71
N GLY A 429 4.22 -22.44 71.07
CA GLY A 429 5.40 -23.03 71.71
C GLY A 429 6.71 -22.38 71.23
N GLU A 430 7.55 -21.90 72.15
CA GLU A 430 8.69 -20.99 71.92
C GLU A 430 9.87 -21.46 71.01
N GLY A 431 9.70 -22.47 70.13
CA GLY A 431 10.85 -23.10 69.44
C GLY A 431 10.94 -23.05 67.91
N GLU A 432 9.84 -23.04 67.15
CA GLU A 432 9.87 -23.53 65.75
C GLU A 432 9.29 -22.57 64.70
N LEU A 433 9.12 -21.29 65.04
CA LEU A 433 8.46 -20.32 64.18
C LEU A 433 9.16 -20.14 62.82
N ARG A 434 10.48 -20.20 62.79
CA ARG A 434 11.27 -19.97 61.58
C ARG A 434 11.10 -21.07 60.54
N ASP A 435 11.00 -22.33 60.99
CA ASP A 435 10.84 -23.48 60.10
C ASP A 435 9.40 -23.56 59.56
N ALA A 436 8.42 -23.20 60.38
CA ALA A 436 7.03 -23.12 59.97
C ALA A 436 6.79 -22.02 58.91
N VAL A 437 7.40 -20.83 59.10
CA VAL A 437 7.35 -19.74 58.10
C VAL A 437 8.08 -20.12 56.80
N ALA A 438 9.18 -20.86 56.88
CA ALA A 438 9.89 -21.37 55.70
C ALA A 438 9.05 -22.38 54.91
N ASN A 439 8.28 -23.23 55.58
CA ASN A 439 7.38 -24.19 54.93
C ASN A 439 6.20 -23.51 54.23
N VAL A 440 5.58 -22.50 54.86
CA VAL A 440 4.56 -21.67 54.20
C VAL A 440 5.14 -20.95 52.98
N THR A 441 6.34 -20.36 53.10
CA THR A 441 6.98 -19.66 51.97
C THR A 441 7.27 -20.60 50.79
N LYS A 442 7.69 -21.84 51.05
CA LYS A 442 7.89 -22.86 50.02
C LYS A 442 6.58 -23.30 49.37
N ALA A 443 5.51 -23.48 50.16
CA ALA A 443 4.18 -23.83 49.63
C ALA A 443 3.62 -22.70 48.76
N VAL A 444 3.69 -21.44 49.21
CA VAL A 444 3.29 -20.25 48.43
C VAL A 444 4.07 -20.16 47.10
N ALA A 445 5.37 -20.44 47.12
CA ALA A 445 6.20 -20.36 45.92
C ALA A 445 5.93 -21.47 44.89
N LYS A 446 5.31 -22.58 45.31
CA LYS A 446 4.99 -23.73 44.46
C LYS A 446 3.73 -23.49 43.62
N VAL A 447 2.75 -22.76 44.17
CA VAL A 447 1.44 -22.49 43.51
C VAL A 447 1.58 -21.90 42.10
N PRO A 448 2.40 -20.85 41.86
CA PRO A 448 2.55 -20.30 40.52
C PRO A 448 3.29 -21.23 39.55
N GLN A 449 4.11 -22.16 40.04
CA GLN A 449 4.82 -23.13 39.21
C GLN A 449 3.89 -24.26 38.78
N ASP A 450 3.05 -24.76 39.67
CA ASP A 450 2.12 -25.84 39.39
C ASP A 450 0.99 -25.38 38.46
N VAL A 451 0.45 -24.18 38.66
CA VAL A 451 -0.47 -23.53 37.70
C VAL A 451 0.19 -23.35 36.33
N ARG A 452 1.45 -22.89 36.28
CA ARG A 452 2.16 -22.71 35.01
C ARG A 452 2.41 -24.05 34.29
N ASN A 453 2.71 -25.11 35.01
CA ASN A 453 2.93 -26.45 34.44
C ASN A 453 1.63 -27.07 33.93
N ALA A 454 0.52 -26.91 34.66
CA ALA A 454 -0.81 -27.34 34.22
C ALA A 454 -1.23 -26.61 32.94
N VAL A 455 -1.13 -25.27 32.93
CA VAL A 455 -1.44 -24.46 31.75
C VAL A 455 -0.54 -24.80 30.56
N LYS A 456 0.76 -25.06 30.78
CA LYS A 456 1.70 -25.36 29.68
C LYS A 456 1.44 -26.73 29.04
N ASN A 457 1.12 -27.74 29.84
CA ASN A 457 0.86 -29.09 29.31
C ASN A 457 -0.47 -29.15 28.56
N ASP A 458 -1.49 -28.42 29.03
CA ASP A 458 -2.82 -28.44 28.39
C ASP A 458 -2.96 -27.40 27.26
N ALA A 459 -2.11 -26.37 27.20
CA ALA A 459 -2.03 -25.49 26.03
C ALA A 459 -1.64 -26.25 24.74
N ALA A 460 -0.90 -27.34 24.86
CA ALA A 460 -0.60 -28.22 23.73
C ALA A 460 -1.86 -28.98 23.25
N VAL A 461 -2.68 -29.46 24.19
CA VAL A 461 -3.95 -30.15 23.89
C VAL A 461 -4.95 -29.20 23.23
N VAL A 462 -5.06 -27.96 23.71
CA VAL A 462 -5.88 -26.92 23.07
C VAL A 462 -5.40 -26.66 21.64
N ASN A 463 -4.09 -26.58 21.43
CA ASN A 463 -3.52 -26.35 20.10
C ASN A 463 -3.77 -27.52 19.14
N ASP A 464 -3.71 -28.76 19.63
CA ASP A 464 -3.97 -29.96 18.81
C ASP A 464 -5.46 -30.07 18.45
N SER A 465 -6.38 -29.89 19.41
CA SER A 465 -7.83 -29.92 19.15
C SER A 465 -8.29 -28.77 18.24
N VAL A 466 -7.76 -27.56 18.40
CA VAL A 466 -8.02 -26.45 17.48
C VAL A 466 -7.41 -26.72 16.10
N GLY A 467 -6.24 -27.36 16.04
CA GLY A 467 -5.60 -27.77 14.79
C GLY A 467 -6.45 -28.76 13.99
N GLU A 468 -6.96 -29.82 14.62
CA GLU A 468 -7.83 -30.82 13.97
C GLU A 468 -9.15 -30.21 13.47
N ALA A 469 -9.74 -29.28 14.25
CA ALA A 469 -10.96 -28.58 13.85
C ALA A 469 -10.71 -27.62 12.68
N LEU A 470 -9.57 -26.92 12.66
CA LEU A 470 -9.17 -26.06 11.54
C LEU A 470 -8.86 -26.87 10.28
N ASP A 471 -8.21 -28.03 10.39
CA ASP A 471 -7.95 -28.92 9.25
C ASP A 471 -9.27 -29.47 8.66
N THR A 472 -10.25 -29.78 9.51
CA THR A 472 -11.59 -30.19 9.08
C THR A 472 -12.30 -29.04 8.35
N MET A 473 -12.28 -27.82 8.90
CA MET A 473 -12.84 -26.64 8.26
C MET A 473 -12.16 -26.33 6.91
N VAL A 474 -10.83 -26.46 6.84
CA VAL A 474 -10.09 -26.25 5.59
C VAL A 474 -10.53 -27.26 4.53
N LYS A 475 -10.76 -28.52 4.93
CA LYS A 475 -11.23 -29.57 4.03
C LYS A 475 -12.66 -29.32 3.56
N ASP A 476 -13.57 -28.97 4.45
CA ASP A 476 -14.98 -28.70 4.10
C ASP A 476 -15.10 -27.48 3.18
N VAL A 477 -14.30 -26.43 3.42
CA VAL A 477 -14.20 -25.29 2.51
C VAL A 477 -13.59 -25.68 1.17
N GLN A 478 -12.57 -26.55 1.15
CA GLN A 478 -11.96 -27.04 -0.09
C GLN A 478 -12.96 -27.85 -0.93
N ASP A 479 -13.70 -28.76 -0.31
CA ASP A 479 -14.69 -29.61 -0.97
C ASP A 479 -15.83 -28.76 -1.57
N VAL A 480 -16.34 -27.77 -0.83
CA VAL A 480 -17.37 -26.82 -1.32
C VAL A 480 -16.84 -25.99 -2.49
N VAL A 481 -15.62 -25.47 -2.38
CA VAL A 481 -15.00 -24.66 -3.45
C VAL A 481 -14.75 -25.50 -4.71
N GLU A 482 -14.33 -26.76 -4.57
CA GLU A 482 -14.08 -27.64 -5.72
C GLU A 482 -15.36 -27.97 -6.48
N ASP A 483 -16.43 -28.31 -5.77
CA ASP A 483 -17.74 -28.60 -6.39
C ASP A 483 -18.33 -27.37 -7.10
N ASP A 484 -18.14 -26.19 -6.52
CA ASP A 484 -18.61 -24.95 -7.12
C ASP A 484 -17.76 -24.46 -8.29
N LEU A 485 -16.44 -24.71 -8.26
CA LEU A 485 -15.58 -24.47 -9.41
C LEU A 485 -15.95 -25.36 -10.59
N LYS A 486 -16.36 -26.62 -10.36
CA LYS A 486 -16.88 -27.51 -11.42
C LYS A 486 -18.17 -26.97 -12.04
N LYS A 487 -19.09 -26.41 -11.24
CA LYS A 487 -20.30 -25.76 -11.75
C LYS A 487 -19.96 -24.52 -12.58
N LEU A 488 -19.01 -23.71 -12.11
CA LEU A 488 -18.55 -22.52 -12.82
C LEU A 488 -17.87 -22.88 -14.14
N ASP A 489 -17.07 -23.93 -14.18
CA ASP A 489 -16.42 -24.44 -15.40
C ASP A 489 -17.47 -24.87 -16.44
N ALA A 490 -18.53 -25.56 -16.01
CA ALA A 490 -19.67 -25.90 -16.86
C ALA A 490 -20.36 -24.65 -17.44
N SER A 491 -20.67 -23.65 -16.60
CA SER A 491 -21.28 -22.39 -17.07
C SER A 491 -20.37 -21.58 -18.00
N VAL A 492 -19.05 -21.62 -17.79
CA VAL A 492 -18.07 -20.97 -18.67
C VAL A 492 -17.97 -21.70 -20.02
N SER A 493 -18.05 -23.03 -20.03
CA SER A 493 -18.09 -23.82 -21.27
C SER A 493 -19.30 -23.45 -22.12
N ASP A 494 -20.48 -23.31 -21.51
CA ASP A 494 -21.71 -22.92 -22.22
C ASP A 494 -21.56 -21.53 -22.86
N VAL A 495 -20.99 -20.56 -22.15
CA VAL A 495 -20.70 -19.22 -22.68
C VAL A 495 -19.71 -19.26 -23.84
N ARG A 496 -18.69 -20.12 -23.73
CA ARG A 496 -17.68 -20.31 -24.77
C ARG A 496 -18.29 -20.87 -26.06
N ASP A 497 -19.18 -21.85 -25.95
CA ASP A 497 -19.84 -22.47 -27.09
C ASP A 497 -20.76 -21.47 -27.81
N VAL A 498 -21.46 -20.61 -27.07
CA VAL A 498 -22.26 -19.51 -27.63
C VAL A 498 -21.40 -18.48 -28.38
N LEU A 499 -20.18 -18.21 -27.91
CA LEU A 499 -19.27 -17.25 -28.55
C LEU A 499 -18.58 -17.80 -29.80
N LEU A 500 -18.40 -19.12 -29.90
CA LEU A 500 -17.68 -19.76 -31.01
C LEU A 500 -18.61 -20.34 -32.09
N GLY A 501 -19.90 -20.53 -31.80
CA GLY A 501 -20.87 -21.19 -32.69
C GLY A 501 -21.49 -20.35 -33.81
N GLU A 502 -21.18 -19.05 -33.97
CA GLU A 502 -21.84 -18.19 -34.99
C GLU A 502 -21.07 -18.07 -36.33
N ASN A 503 -20.00 -18.85 -36.59
CA ASN A 503 -19.18 -18.70 -37.82
C ASN A 503 -19.37 -19.79 -38.91
N GLU A 504 -20.33 -20.70 -38.77
CA GLU A 504 -20.49 -21.82 -39.72
C GLU A 504 -21.89 -21.90 -40.35
N ASP A 505 -22.43 -20.82 -40.96
CA ASP A 505 -23.50 -20.99 -41.95
C ASP A 505 -23.71 -19.74 -42.83
N ASP A 506 -22.96 -19.60 -43.93
CA ASP A 506 -23.48 -19.07 -45.20
C ASP A 506 -22.39 -19.17 -46.28
N GLY A 507 -22.47 -20.17 -47.16
CA GLY A 507 -21.53 -20.22 -48.28
C GLY A 507 -21.49 -21.51 -49.07
N THR A 508 -22.61 -21.98 -49.61
CA THR A 508 -22.52 -22.67 -50.91
C THR A 508 -23.77 -22.41 -51.74
N SER A 509 -23.58 -21.44 -52.63
CA SER A 509 -24.49 -20.99 -53.68
C SER A 509 -24.89 -22.12 -54.64
N ASP A 510 -26.19 -22.23 -54.84
CA ASP A 510 -26.83 -22.88 -55.98
C ASP A 510 -26.28 -22.36 -57.32
N GLU A 511 -25.50 -23.18 -58.03
CA GLU A 511 -25.18 -22.97 -59.44
C GLU A 511 -26.23 -23.70 -60.30
N LYS A 512 -27.35 -23.02 -60.58
CA LYS A 512 -28.37 -23.48 -61.52
C LYS A 512 -27.97 -23.18 -62.97
N LYS A 513 -27.87 -24.26 -63.73
CA LYS A 513 -27.89 -24.33 -65.21
C LYS A 513 -28.87 -23.35 -65.86
N GLN A 514 -28.40 -22.60 -66.86
CA GLN A 514 -29.08 -22.47 -68.16
C GLN A 514 -28.10 -22.14 -69.27
#